data_AF-A0A9E3SEZ8-F1
#
_entry.id   AF-A0A9E3SEZ8-F1
#
_cell.length_a   1.000
_cell.length_b   1.000
_cell.length_c   1.000
_cell.angle_alpha   90.00
_cell.angle_beta   90.00
_cell.angle_gamma   90.00
#
_symmetry.space_group_name_H-M   'P 1'
#
loop_
_entity.id
_entity.type
_entity.pdbx_description
1 polymer ?
#
loop_
_entity_poly.entity_id
_entity_poly.type
_entity_poly.pdbx_seq_one_letter_code
_entity_poly.pdbx_strand_id
1 'polypeptide(L)'
;MKRQYFIFIVLLSFIFATGLSSCNKDEGLDDSYPPFILLKGTNPTWSQLGEPYTDSGAEAFDITANQDTINISGRLTQTDNININETGSYKVFYDVSDAAGNKAEQVVRSVYVNRFK
;
A
#
# COMPACT_ATOMS: atom_id res chain seq x y z
N MET A 1 -19.99 -70.91 -5.98
CA MET A 1 -20.13 -69.50 -6.43
C MET A 1 -18.80 -68.79 -6.24
N LYS A 2 -17.95 -68.73 -7.28
CA LYS A 2 -16.63 -68.06 -7.22
C LYS A 2 -16.79 -66.66 -7.82
N ARG A 3 -16.85 -65.61 -6.98
CA ARG A 3 -16.90 -64.22 -7.43
C ARG A 3 -15.50 -63.77 -7.84
N GLN A 4 -15.45 -63.23 -9.04
CA GLN A 4 -14.30 -62.74 -9.78
C GLN A 4 -13.84 -61.41 -9.19
N TYR A 5 -12.55 -61.28 -8.84
CA TYR A 5 -11.92 -60.01 -8.50
C TYR A 5 -10.83 -59.74 -9.55
N PHE A 6 -11.15 -58.89 -10.51
CA PHE A 6 -10.18 -58.29 -11.43
C PHE A 6 -10.13 -56.81 -11.06
N ILE A 7 -9.28 -56.46 -10.09
CA ILE A 7 -9.07 -55.06 -9.69
C ILE A 7 -7.96 -54.51 -10.59
N PHE A 8 -8.38 -53.73 -11.59
CA PHE A 8 -7.52 -52.91 -12.45
C PHE A 8 -6.97 -51.75 -11.62
N ILE A 9 -5.64 -51.65 -11.51
CA ILE A 9 -4.94 -50.46 -11.01
C ILE A 9 -4.47 -49.66 -12.23
N VAL A 10 -4.54 -48.33 -12.08
CA VAL A 10 -3.93 -47.23 -12.86
C VAL A 10 -4.74 -46.68 -14.05
N LEU A 11 -5.41 -45.53 -13.87
CA LEU A 11 -4.97 -44.19 -14.34
C LEU A 11 -6.11 -43.15 -14.18
N LEU A 12 -5.73 -41.86 -14.19
CA LEU A 12 -6.55 -40.62 -14.14
C LEU A 12 -7.01 -40.21 -12.73
N SER A 13 -6.65 -39.03 -12.20
CA SER A 13 -6.25 -37.79 -12.84
C SER A 13 -5.49 -36.89 -11.86
N PHE A 14 -4.66 -36.06 -12.46
CA PHE A 14 -3.83 -35.02 -11.86
C PHE A 14 -4.53 -34.23 -10.76
N ILE A 15 -3.83 -34.12 -9.64
CA ILE A 15 -4.06 -33.11 -8.62
C ILE A 15 -3.71 -31.72 -9.19
N PHE A 16 -4.42 -30.72 -8.67
CA PHE A 16 -4.09 -29.29 -8.61
C PHE A 16 -4.61 -28.37 -9.72
N ALA A 17 -5.73 -27.71 -9.36
CA ALA A 17 -6.00 -26.29 -9.57
C ALA A 17 -5.53 -25.67 -10.88
N THR A 18 -6.44 -25.59 -11.85
CA THR A 18 -6.29 -24.65 -12.97
C THR A 18 -7.24 -23.49 -12.77
N GLY A 19 -6.67 -22.34 -12.40
CA GLY A 19 -7.25 -21.04 -12.70
C GLY A 19 -8.27 -20.51 -11.69
N LEU A 20 -7.83 -20.18 -10.48
CA LEU A 20 -8.17 -18.83 -10.04
C LEU A 20 -7.45 -17.93 -11.03
N SER A 21 -8.20 -17.19 -11.85
CA SER A 21 -7.61 -16.12 -12.64
C SER A 21 -6.97 -15.18 -11.62
N SER A 22 -5.66 -15.35 -11.46
CA SER A 22 -4.86 -14.47 -10.67
C SER A 22 -4.92 -13.16 -11.44
N CYS A 23 -5.75 -12.23 -10.96
CA CYS A 23 -5.56 -10.83 -11.27
C CYS A 23 -4.34 -10.36 -10.47
N ASN A 24 -3.20 -11.05 -10.60
CA ASN A 24 -1.93 -10.44 -10.31
C ASN A 24 -1.63 -9.65 -11.57
N LYS A 25 -2.16 -8.42 -11.60
CA LYS A 25 -1.46 -7.36 -12.31
C LYS A 25 -0.09 -7.27 -11.65
N ASP A 26 0.85 -8.02 -12.23
CA ASP A 26 2.25 -7.80 -11.98
C ASP A 26 2.56 -6.42 -12.59
N GLU A 27 3.04 -5.51 -11.75
CA GLU A 27 3.58 -4.24 -12.23
C GLU A 27 4.75 -4.60 -13.14
N GLY A 28 4.60 -4.30 -14.43
CA GLY A 28 5.63 -4.64 -15.41
C GLY A 28 6.94 -3.97 -15.02
N LEU A 29 8.06 -4.69 -15.06
CA LEU A 29 9.38 -4.10 -14.82
C LEU A 29 9.75 -3.01 -15.85
N ASP A 30 8.95 -2.85 -16.90
CA ASP A 30 9.02 -1.83 -17.95
C ASP A 30 8.05 -0.65 -17.73
N ASP A 31 7.43 -0.54 -16.55
CA ASP A 31 6.57 0.60 -16.22
C ASP A 31 7.35 1.91 -16.11
N SER A 32 6.78 2.98 -16.65
CA SER A 32 7.34 4.34 -16.65
C SER A 32 6.43 5.37 -16.02
N TYR A 33 5.25 4.98 -15.54
CA TYR A 33 4.33 5.89 -14.88
C TYR A 33 4.66 5.98 -13.39
N PRO A 34 4.91 7.18 -12.85
CA PRO A 34 5.16 7.32 -11.43
C PRO A 34 3.85 7.15 -10.63
N PRO A 35 3.92 6.56 -9.42
CA PRO A 35 2.77 6.52 -8.53
C PRO A 35 2.40 7.91 -8.01
N PHE A 36 1.21 8.03 -7.44
CA PHE A 36 0.74 9.23 -6.76
C PHE A 36 0.22 8.94 -5.35
N ILE A 37 0.38 9.91 -4.46
CA ILE A 37 -0.01 9.82 -3.05
C ILE A 37 -1.23 10.71 -2.80
N LEU A 38 -2.27 10.14 -2.20
CA LEU A 38 -3.47 10.83 -1.74
C LEU A 38 -3.42 11.00 -0.22
N LEU A 39 -3.22 12.23 0.25
CA LEU A 39 -3.19 12.53 1.68
C LEU A 39 -4.59 12.42 2.29
N LYS A 40 -4.73 11.69 3.42
CA LYS A 40 -6.01 11.60 4.15
C LYS A 40 -6.12 12.70 5.20
N GLY A 41 -7.30 13.26 5.41
CA GLY A 41 -7.51 14.33 6.40
C GLY A 41 -6.90 15.69 6.00
N THR A 42 -6.84 16.64 6.93
CA THR A 42 -6.47 18.03 6.61
C THR A 42 -4.97 18.26 6.55
N ASN A 43 -4.57 19.21 5.70
CA ASN A 43 -3.21 19.73 5.62
C ASN A 43 -3.28 21.26 5.43
N PRO A 44 -2.84 22.08 6.41
CA PRO A 44 -2.24 21.66 7.68
C PRO A 44 -3.23 20.99 8.64
N THR A 45 -2.68 20.35 9.67
CA THR A 45 -3.43 19.84 10.83
C THR A 45 -2.89 20.43 12.13
N TRP A 46 -3.70 20.37 13.19
CA TRP A 46 -3.37 20.91 14.51
C TRP A 46 -3.37 19.81 15.57
N SER A 47 -2.43 19.91 16.50
CA SER A 47 -2.31 19.05 17.68
C SER A 47 -2.17 19.91 18.93
N GLN A 48 -2.80 19.47 20.02
CA GLN A 48 -2.68 20.14 21.30
C GLN A 48 -1.34 19.79 21.96
N LEU A 49 -0.66 20.80 22.52
CA LEU A 49 0.56 20.60 23.29
C LEU A 49 0.37 19.56 24.41
N GLY A 50 1.23 18.55 24.42
CA GLY A 50 1.26 17.47 25.41
C GLY A 50 0.31 16.31 25.10
N GLU A 51 -0.56 16.43 24.10
CA GLU A 51 -1.47 15.36 23.72
C GLU A 51 -0.86 14.45 22.64
N PRO A 52 -1.17 13.14 22.65
CA PRO A 52 -0.76 12.25 21.58
C PRO A 52 -1.25 12.73 20.22
N TYR A 53 -0.37 12.68 19.22
CA TYR A 53 -0.71 12.94 17.83
C TYR A 53 -0.72 11.62 17.05
N THR A 54 -1.84 11.34 16.39
CA THR A 54 -1.96 10.23 15.43
C THR A 54 -2.25 10.83 14.05
N ASP A 55 -1.35 10.56 13.12
CA ASP A 55 -1.49 11.02 11.74
C ASP A 55 -2.64 10.28 11.02
N SER A 56 -3.35 11.00 10.14
CA SER A 56 -4.47 10.41 9.38
C SER A 56 -4.01 9.49 8.24
N GLY A 57 -2.71 9.46 7.96
CA GLY A 57 -2.06 8.69 6.92
C GLY A 57 -2.23 9.27 5.52
N ALA A 58 -1.79 8.49 4.55
CA ALA A 58 -2.06 8.68 3.13
C ALA A 58 -2.40 7.33 2.49
N GLU A 59 -2.86 7.38 1.25
CA GLU A 59 -2.98 6.23 0.35
C GLU A 59 -2.07 6.47 -0.85
N ALA A 60 -1.61 5.39 -1.48
CA ALA A 60 -0.80 5.46 -2.68
C ALA A 60 -1.40 4.58 -3.78
N PHE A 61 -1.38 5.11 -4.99
CA PHE A 61 -1.89 4.45 -6.18
C PHE A 61 -0.86 4.55 -7.29
N ASP A 62 -0.86 3.55 -8.14
CA ASP A 62 -0.01 3.50 -9.32
C ASP A 62 -0.87 3.31 -10.58
N ILE A 63 -0.38 3.83 -11.71
CA ILE A 63 -0.99 3.62 -13.01
C ILE A 63 -0.08 2.67 -13.76
N THR A 64 -0.49 1.41 -13.90
CA THR A 64 0.35 0.41 -14.54
C THR A 64 0.55 0.70 -16.03
N ALA A 65 1.56 0.11 -16.67
CA ALA A 65 1.83 0.25 -18.11
C ALA A 65 0.62 -0.01 -19.05
N ASN A 66 -0.35 -0.82 -18.61
CA ASN A 66 -1.62 -1.07 -19.31
C ASN A 66 -2.76 -0.08 -18.95
N GLN A 67 -2.43 1.04 -18.29
CA GLN A 67 -3.32 2.14 -17.89
C GLN A 67 -4.36 1.78 -16.82
N ASP A 68 -4.08 0.77 -16.02
CA ASP A 68 -4.94 0.41 -14.90
C ASP A 68 -4.46 1.06 -13.61
N THR A 69 -5.39 1.48 -12.76
CA THR A 69 -5.07 2.01 -11.44
C THR A 69 -5.07 0.90 -10.40
N ILE A 70 -3.96 0.75 -9.68
CA ILE A 70 -3.82 -0.21 -8.58
C ILE A 70 -3.49 0.51 -7.28
N ASN A 71 -3.87 -0.10 -6.15
CA ASN A 71 -3.54 0.43 -4.82
C ASN A 71 -2.20 -0.18 -4.35
N ILE A 72 -1.21 0.67 -4.13
CA ILE A 72 0.11 0.30 -3.61
C ILE A 72 0.38 0.88 -2.22
N SER A 73 -0.68 1.25 -1.47
CA SER A 73 -0.57 1.86 -0.14
C SER A 73 0.22 1.02 0.86
N GLY A 74 0.32 -0.30 0.66
CA GLY A 74 1.16 -1.18 1.46
C GLY A 74 2.67 -0.92 1.33
N ARG A 75 3.10 -0.15 0.31
CA ARG A 75 4.49 0.27 0.08
C ARG A 75 4.77 1.71 0.55
N LEU A 76 3.75 2.42 1.02
CA LEU A 76 3.87 3.78 1.51
C LEU A 76 4.84 3.80 2.70
N THR A 77 5.86 4.66 2.63
CA THR A 77 6.76 4.95 3.74
C THR A 77 6.35 6.29 4.35
N GLN A 78 6.15 6.30 5.67
CA GLN A 78 5.84 7.49 6.44
C GLN A 78 7.00 7.77 7.41
N THR A 79 7.48 9.02 7.44
CA THR A 79 8.47 9.47 8.43
C THR A 79 8.07 10.83 9.01
N ASP A 80 8.35 11.06 10.28
CA ASP A 80 8.11 12.34 10.94
C ASP A 80 9.08 12.56 12.10
N ASN A 81 9.15 13.80 12.56
CA ASN A 81 9.96 14.22 13.69
C ASN A 81 9.13 15.03 14.71
N ILE A 82 7.85 14.68 14.87
CA ILE A 82 6.91 15.47 15.64
C ILE A 82 7.26 15.42 17.12
N ASN A 83 7.44 16.59 17.74
CA ASN A 83 7.57 16.72 19.19
C ASN A 83 6.29 17.33 19.77
N ILE A 84 5.40 16.49 20.30
CA ILE A 84 4.13 16.92 20.91
C ILE A 84 4.31 17.77 22.18
N ASN A 85 5.50 17.76 22.79
CA ASN A 85 5.78 18.49 24.03
C ASN A 85 6.34 19.90 23.78
N GLU A 86 6.49 20.30 22.52
CA GLU A 86 7.03 21.60 22.13
C GLU A 86 6.16 22.23 21.06
N THR A 87 5.76 23.48 21.29
CA THR A 87 4.97 24.23 20.29
C THR A 87 5.82 24.50 19.07
N GLY A 88 5.30 24.21 17.88
CA GLY A 88 6.07 24.35 16.65
C GLY A 88 5.32 23.90 15.41
N SER A 89 6.01 23.99 14.26
CA SER A 89 5.58 23.42 13.00
C SER A 89 6.44 22.20 12.69
N TYR A 90 5.81 21.06 12.58
CA TYR A 90 6.43 19.78 12.27
C TYR A 90 5.89 19.24 10.95
N LYS A 91 6.56 18.21 10.43
CA LYS A 91 6.23 17.62 9.13
C LYS A 91 6.11 16.11 9.24
N VAL A 92 5.12 15.57 8.53
CA VAL A 92 5.05 14.15 8.16
C VAL A 92 5.34 14.06 6.66
N PHE A 93 6.30 13.23 6.30
CA PHE A 93 6.71 12.96 4.93
C PHE A 93 6.16 11.61 4.49
N TYR A 94 5.59 11.58 3.28
CA TYR A 94 5.12 10.36 2.65
C TYR A 94 5.83 10.16 1.32
N ASP A 95 6.44 8.99 1.19
CA ASP A 95 7.14 8.55 -0.01
C ASP A 95 6.61 7.18 -0.43
N VAL A 96 6.60 6.91 -1.73
CA VAL A 96 6.29 5.59 -2.27
C VAL A 96 7.06 5.37 -3.55
N SER A 97 7.42 4.11 -3.79
CA SER A 97 7.95 3.65 -5.07
C SER A 97 7.18 2.43 -5.54
N ASP A 98 6.97 2.34 -6.85
CA ASP A 98 6.37 1.17 -7.49
C ASP A 98 7.38 0.01 -7.61
N ALA A 99 7.01 -1.08 -8.27
CA ALA A 99 7.90 -2.23 -8.47
C ALA A 99 8.97 -1.99 -9.55
N ALA A 100 8.70 -1.10 -10.51
CA ALA A 100 9.64 -0.71 -11.57
C ALA A 100 10.71 0.29 -11.09
N GLY A 101 10.53 0.88 -9.91
CA GLY A 101 11.42 1.84 -9.28
C GLY A 101 11.07 3.30 -9.53
N ASN A 102 9.91 3.60 -10.13
CA ASN A 102 9.43 4.97 -10.24
C ASN A 102 8.99 5.48 -8.86
N LYS A 103 9.17 6.79 -8.64
CA LYS A 103 8.90 7.44 -7.35
C LYS A 103 7.78 8.44 -7.48
N ALA A 104 6.89 8.47 -6.50
CA ALA A 104 5.91 9.55 -6.40
C ALA A 104 6.59 10.88 -6.07
N GLU A 105 5.92 11.97 -6.41
CA GLU A 105 6.21 13.26 -5.78
C GLU A 105 5.94 13.15 -4.27
N GLN A 106 6.92 13.55 -3.45
CA GLN A 106 6.80 13.46 -2.00
C GLN A 106 5.67 14.35 -1.51
N VAL A 107 4.73 13.75 -0.76
CA VAL A 107 3.66 14.51 -0.10
C VAL A 107 4.06 14.83 1.32
N VAL A 108 3.78 16.06 1.76
CA VAL A 108 4.14 16.55 3.10
C VAL A 108 2.91 17.09 3.82
N ARG A 109 2.64 16.56 5.01
CA ARG A 109 1.67 17.17 5.94
C ARG A 109 2.39 18.10 6.90
N SER A 110 1.87 19.32 7.04
CA SER A 110 2.27 20.24 8.10
C SER A 110 1.42 20.01 9.36
N VAL A 111 2.08 19.83 10.50
CA VAL A 111 1.45 19.64 11.81
C VAL A 111 1.83 20.79 12.72
N TYR A 112 0.84 21.54 13.19
CA TYR A 112 1.06 22.63 14.14
C TYR A 112 0.74 22.17 15.55
N VAL A 113 1.75 22.15 16.43
CA VAL A 113 1.56 21.89 17.86
C VAL A 113 1.42 23.24 18.56
N ASN A 114 0.29 23.46 19.22
CA ASN A 114 0.03 24.71 19.94
C ASN A 114 -0.75 24.47 21.24
N ARG A 115 -0.79 25.51 22.08
CA ARG A 115 -1.72 25.56 23.20
C ARG A 115 -3.06 26.08 22.68
N PHE A 116 -4.10 25.27 22.76
CA PHE A 116 -5.46 25.78 22.60
C PHE A 116 -5.82 26.62 23.84
N LYS A 117 -6.46 27.77 23.61
CA LYS A 117 -6.92 28.67 24.67
C LYS A 117 -8.38 28.43 24.95
#